data_AF-A0A8T3XJE0-F1
#
_entry.id   AF-A0A8T3XJE0-F1
#
_cell.length_a   1.000
_cell.length_b   1.000
_cell.length_c   1.000
_cell.angle_alpha   90.00
_cell.angle_beta   90.00
_cell.angle_gamma   90.00
#
_symmetry.space_group_name_H-M   'P 1'
#
loop_
_entity.id
_entity.type
_entity.pdbx_description
1 polymer ?
#
loop_
_entity_poly.entity_id
_entity_poly.type
_entity_poly.pdbx_seq_one_letter_code
_entity_poly.pdbx_strand_id
1 'polypeptide(L)'
;MFNKKEFSKIREEIHNFDAKREDVIQLSRHIITLSKQVIYAAQRNDLKTADSAIKKIKDNVKKLKKINIATDTNINSVAFQEYVEAVAFYEFVKNKRIPTKASLGVSAEDYLSGLCDLTGELVRKAVYDVIHKRFDEAVKIKELVHDIYGEFLKFHLRNSELRKKSDSIKWNLKKLEEVMYDIAIHKKK
;
A
#
# COMPACT_ATOMS: atom_id res chain seq x y z
N MET A 1 30.29 -39.32 -21.50
CA MET A 1 30.57 -38.34 -22.57
C MET A 1 29.78 -37.07 -22.27
N PHE A 2 30.41 -35.89 -22.25
CA PHE A 2 29.78 -34.64 -21.81
C PHE A 2 28.74 -34.14 -22.85
N ASN A 3 27.48 -34.00 -22.45
CA ASN A 3 26.37 -33.61 -23.34
C ASN A 3 26.29 -32.10 -23.52
N LYS A 4 27.05 -31.56 -24.49
CA LYS A 4 27.08 -30.12 -24.79
C LYS A 4 25.73 -29.53 -25.20
N LYS A 5 24.81 -30.33 -25.76
CA LYS A 5 23.47 -29.87 -26.20
C LYS A 5 22.57 -29.57 -25.00
N GLU A 6 22.63 -30.40 -23.96
CA GLU A 6 21.90 -30.20 -22.71
C GLU A 6 22.35 -28.93 -21.99
N PHE A 7 23.67 -28.69 -21.89
CA PHE A 7 24.20 -27.44 -21.34
C PHE A 7 23.81 -26.20 -22.15
N SER A 8 23.55 -26.32 -23.45
CA SER A 8 23.05 -25.19 -24.25
C SER A 8 21.61 -24.84 -23.88
N LYS A 9 20.74 -25.85 -23.72
CA LYS A 9 19.36 -25.64 -23.25
C LYS A 9 19.32 -25.03 -21.86
N ILE A 10 20.15 -25.51 -20.94
CA ILE A 10 20.27 -24.96 -19.58
C ILE A 10 20.68 -23.48 -19.62
N ARG A 11 21.63 -23.09 -20.48
CA ARG A 11 22.01 -21.66 -20.63
C ARG A 11 20.85 -20.80 -21.13
N GLU A 12 20.08 -21.28 -22.10
CA GLU A 12 18.89 -20.56 -22.60
C GLU A 12 17.80 -20.45 -21.52
N GLU A 13 17.58 -21.51 -20.74
CA GLU A 13 16.63 -21.50 -19.61
C GLU A 13 17.02 -20.47 -18.55
N ILE A 14 18.29 -20.45 -18.12
CA ILE A 14 18.81 -19.47 -17.15
C ILE A 14 18.69 -18.05 -17.69
N HIS A 15 19.09 -17.81 -18.94
CA HIS A 15 18.99 -16.49 -19.56
C HIS A 15 17.54 -16.00 -19.63
N ASN A 16 16.61 -16.87 -20.01
CA ASN A 16 15.18 -16.54 -20.06
C ASN A 16 14.60 -16.27 -18.67
N PHE A 17 15.08 -16.96 -17.63
CA PHE A 17 14.69 -16.71 -16.25
C PHE A 17 15.20 -15.33 -15.79
N ASP A 18 16.48 -15.02 -16.03
CA ASP A 18 17.09 -13.75 -15.65
C ASP A 18 16.43 -12.56 -16.36
N ALA A 19 16.12 -12.68 -17.65
CA ALA A 19 15.42 -11.63 -18.40
C ALA A 19 14.06 -11.29 -17.78
N LYS A 20 13.26 -12.30 -17.43
CA LYS A 20 11.95 -12.07 -16.81
C LYS A 20 12.08 -11.58 -15.36
N ARG A 21 13.14 -11.97 -14.64
CA ARG A 21 13.45 -11.46 -13.30
C ARG A 21 13.76 -9.96 -13.35
N GLU A 22 14.53 -9.51 -14.34
CA GLU A 22 14.81 -8.08 -14.54
C GLU A 22 13.51 -7.31 -14.84
N ASP A 23 12.61 -7.85 -15.68
CA ASP A 23 11.29 -7.26 -15.93
C ASP A 23 10.47 -7.09 -14.64
N VAL A 24 10.46 -8.10 -13.76
CA VAL A 24 9.79 -8.04 -12.45
C VAL A 24 10.37 -6.92 -11.59
N ILE A 25 11.70 -6.81 -11.51
CA ILE A 25 12.38 -5.78 -10.73
C ILE A 25 12.03 -4.39 -11.27
N GLN A 26 12.11 -4.20 -12.59
CA GLN A 26 11.80 -2.92 -13.21
C GLN A 26 10.34 -2.52 -13.01
N LEU A 27 9.39 -3.41 -13.28
CA LEU A 27 7.97 -3.13 -13.06
C LEU A 27 7.66 -2.82 -11.59
N SER A 28 8.26 -3.56 -10.66
CA SER A 28 8.09 -3.34 -9.22
C SER A 28 8.60 -1.96 -8.80
N ARG A 29 9.79 -1.55 -9.27
CA ARG A 29 10.33 -0.20 -9.01
C ARG A 29 9.40 0.89 -9.56
N HIS A 30 8.90 0.73 -10.79
CA HIS A 30 7.95 1.69 -11.36
C HIS A 30 6.66 1.80 -10.55
N ILE A 31 6.13 0.68 -10.06
CA ILE A 31 4.93 0.67 -9.19
C ILE A 31 5.21 1.46 -7.91
N ILE A 32 6.33 1.19 -7.22
CA ILE A 32 6.71 1.88 -5.98
C ILE A 32 6.84 3.40 -6.22
N THR A 33 7.54 3.83 -7.28
CA THR A 33 7.69 5.25 -7.60
C THR A 33 6.35 5.91 -7.88
N LEU A 34 5.49 5.28 -8.67
CA LEU A 34 4.17 5.81 -8.98
C LEU A 34 3.25 5.83 -7.74
N SER A 35 3.32 4.84 -6.86
CA SER A 35 2.57 4.80 -5.60
C SER A 35 2.88 6.02 -4.74
N LYS A 36 4.16 6.36 -4.59
CA LYS A 36 4.60 7.57 -3.87
C LYS A 36 4.07 8.85 -4.51
N GLN A 37 4.05 8.91 -5.84
CA GLN A 37 3.47 10.05 -6.57
C GLN A 37 1.96 10.17 -6.33
N VAL A 38 1.23 9.06 -6.30
CA VAL A 38 -0.22 9.04 -5.99
C VAL A 38 -0.48 9.54 -4.59
N ILE A 39 0.23 9.02 -3.58
CA ILE A 39 0.08 9.43 -2.18
C ILE A 39 0.35 10.94 -2.06
N TYR A 40 1.47 11.41 -2.61
CA TYR A 40 1.85 12.82 -2.56
C TYR A 40 0.82 13.75 -3.23
N ALA A 41 0.29 13.36 -4.39
CA ALA A 41 -0.75 14.12 -5.08
C ALA A 41 -2.08 14.11 -4.30
N ALA A 42 -2.52 12.94 -3.83
CA ALA A 42 -3.76 12.78 -3.07
C ALA A 42 -3.71 13.51 -1.71
N GLN A 43 -2.56 13.58 -1.06
CA GLN A 43 -2.38 14.30 0.20
C GLN A 43 -2.75 15.78 0.05
N ARG A 44 -2.39 16.37 -1.10
CA ARG A 44 -2.66 17.77 -1.46
C ARG A 44 -3.99 17.96 -2.19
N ASN A 45 -4.85 16.95 -2.24
CA ASN A 45 -6.11 16.94 -3.00
C ASN A 45 -5.94 17.17 -4.52
N ASP A 46 -4.75 16.93 -5.09
CA ASP A 46 -4.54 16.94 -6.54
C ASP A 46 -4.98 15.60 -7.14
N LEU A 47 -6.29 15.44 -7.28
CA LEU A 47 -6.89 14.21 -7.79
C LEU A 47 -6.61 13.99 -9.29
N LYS A 48 -6.35 15.05 -10.07
CA LYS A 48 -6.07 14.91 -11.51
C LYS A 48 -4.75 14.18 -11.73
N THR A 49 -3.70 14.60 -11.03
CA THR A 49 -2.40 13.95 -11.11
C THR A 49 -2.49 12.52 -10.56
N ALA A 50 -3.17 12.33 -9.42
CA ALA A 50 -3.36 11.00 -8.82
C ALA A 50 -4.11 10.02 -9.76
N ASP A 51 -5.20 10.46 -10.41
CA ASP A 51 -5.96 9.66 -11.39
C ASP A 51 -5.04 9.16 -12.53
N SER A 52 -4.19 10.06 -13.04
CA SER A 52 -3.26 9.72 -14.13
C SER A 52 -2.22 8.68 -13.71
N ALA A 53 -1.67 8.81 -12.50
CA ALA A 53 -0.67 7.90 -11.96
C ALA A 53 -1.29 6.53 -11.63
N ILE A 54 -2.51 6.49 -11.07
CA ILE A 54 -3.21 5.23 -10.78
C ILE A 54 -3.48 4.41 -12.04
N LYS A 55 -3.85 5.05 -13.16
CA LYS A 55 -4.01 4.35 -14.44
C LYS A 55 -2.72 3.62 -14.82
N LYS A 56 -1.58 4.32 -14.75
CA LYS A 56 -0.25 3.74 -15.01
C LYS A 56 0.10 2.60 -14.05
N ILE A 57 -0.18 2.77 -12.75
CA ILE A 57 0.09 1.71 -11.76
C ILE A 57 -0.74 0.46 -12.07
N LYS A 58 -2.04 0.61 -12.34
CA LYS A 58 -2.93 -0.53 -12.65
C LYS A 58 -2.44 -1.30 -13.89
N ASP A 59 -1.93 -0.60 -14.89
CA ASP A 59 -1.36 -1.25 -16.08
C ASP A 59 -0.05 -1.99 -15.77
N ASN A 60 0.84 -1.40 -14.96
CA ASN A 60 2.07 -2.06 -14.52
C ASN A 60 1.79 -3.28 -13.63
N VAL A 61 0.81 -3.19 -12.73
CA VAL A 61 0.35 -4.31 -11.89
C VAL A 61 -0.21 -5.44 -12.74
N LYS A 62 -1.00 -5.14 -13.78
CA LYS A 62 -1.48 -6.16 -14.73
C LYS A 62 -0.33 -6.84 -15.46
N LYS A 63 0.69 -6.09 -15.88
CA LYS A 63 1.89 -6.66 -16.52
C LYS A 63 2.66 -7.55 -15.56
N LEU A 64 2.91 -7.07 -14.34
CA LEU A 64 3.64 -7.80 -13.31
C LEU A 64 2.97 -9.13 -12.95
N LYS A 65 1.64 -9.14 -12.79
CA LYS A 65 0.88 -10.37 -12.47
C LYS A 65 0.88 -11.43 -13.59
N LYS A 66 1.12 -11.03 -14.84
CA LYS A 66 1.25 -11.99 -15.96
C LYS A 66 2.59 -12.72 -15.92
N ILE A 67 3.59 -12.18 -15.24
CA ILE A 67 4.89 -12.79 -15.08
C ILE A 67 4.79 -13.78 -13.91
N ASN A 68 4.42 -15.03 -14.22
CA ASN A 68 4.32 -16.09 -13.22
C ASN A 68 5.69 -16.72 -12.95
N ILE A 69 6.50 -16.04 -12.13
CA ILE A 69 7.83 -16.52 -11.74
C ILE A 69 7.99 -16.37 -10.23
N ALA A 70 8.40 -17.45 -9.58
CA ALA A 70 8.91 -17.38 -8.23
C ALA A 70 10.26 -16.66 -8.26
N THR A 71 10.26 -15.37 -7.93
CA THR A 71 11.50 -14.62 -7.75
C THR A 71 11.95 -14.71 -6.31
N ASP A 72 13.24 -14.94 -6.09
CA ASP A 72 13.86 -14.97 -4.75
C ASP A 72 13.80 -13.59 -4.05
N THR A 73 13.55 -12.53 -4.82
CA THR A 73 13.44 -11.16 -4.34
C THR A 73 12.02 -10.82 -3.92
N ASN A 74 11.84 -10.41 -2.66
CA ASN A 74 10.56 -9.93 -2.11
C ASN A 74 10.10 -8.55 -2.65
N ILE A 75 10.67 -8.08 -3.77
CA ILE A 75 10.42 -6.75 -4.34
C ILE A 75 9.01 -6.63 -4.91
N ASN A 76 8.45 -7.72 -5.40
CA ASN A 76 7.07 -7.82 -5.87
C ASN A 76 6.06 -7.59 -4.72
N SER A 77 6.28 -8.21 -3.56
CA SER A 77 5.44 -8.01 -2.37
C SER A 77 5.49 -6.55 -1.91
N VAL A 78 6.68 -5.94 -1.85
CA VAL A 78 6.84 -4.51 -1.53
C VAL A 78 6.07 -3.63 -2.53
N ALA A 79 6.15 -3.93 -3.83
CA ALA A 79 5.40 -3.19 -4.84
C ALA A 79 3.89 -3.36 -4.70
N PHE A 80 3.39 -4.56 -4.36
CA PHE A 80 1.98 -4.77 -4.11
C PHE A 80 1.50 -4.08 -2.84
N GLN A 81 2.31 -4.06 -1.79
CA GLN A 81 2.02 -3.35 -0.56
C GLN A 81 1.84 -1.84 -0.82
N GLU A 82 2.83 -1.22 -1.46
CA GLU A 82 2.82 0.19 -1.85
C GLU A 82 1.67 0.51 -2.83
N TYR A 83 1.29 -0.45 -3.69
CA TYR A 83 0.12 -0.32 -4.56
C TYR A 83 -1.19 -0.29 -3.76
N VAL A 84 -1.34 -1.19 -2.78
CA VAL A 84 -2.53 -1.23 -1.92
C VAL A 84 -2.67 0.07 -1.14
N GLU A 85 -1.59 0.51 -0.49
CA GLU A 85 -1.56 1.76 0.26
C GLU A 85 -1.99 2.94 -0.61
N ALA A 86 -1.34 3.13 -1.76
CA ALA A 86 -1.61 4.27 -2.63
C ALA A 86 -3.05 4.28 -3.19
N VAL A 87 -3.55 3.13 -3.65
CA VAL A 87 -4.91 3.05 -4.20
C VAL A 87 -5.96 3.18 -3.10
N ALA A 88 -5.75 2.55 -1.93
CA ALA A 88 -6.68 2.67 -0.82
C ALA A 88 -6.74 4.11 -0.30
N PHE A 89 -5.60 4.78 -0.17
CA PHE A 89 -5.54 6.17 0.24
C PHE A 89 -6.28 7.08 -0.75
N TYR A 90 -6.01 6.93 -2.04
CA TYR A 90 -6.69 7.70 -3.07
C TYR A 90 -8.22 7.46 -3.08
N GLU A 91 -8.66 6.20 -3.00
CA GLU A 91 -10.09 5.86 -2.98
C GLU A 91 -10.78 6.39 -1.72
N PHE A 92 -10.07 6.42 -0.59
CA PHE A 92 -10.57 7.03 0.63
C PHE A 92 -10.72 8.56 0.46
N VAL A 93 -9.70 9.24 -0.07
CA VAL A 93 -9.77 10.70 -0.29
C VAL A 93 -10.88 11.07 -1.27
N LYS A 94 -11.04 10.31 -2.36
CA LYS A 94 -12.01 10.60 -3.44
C LYS A 94 -13.44 10.15 -3.12
N ASN A 95 -13.59 8.93 -2.62
CA ASN A 95 -14.87 8.22 -2.53
C ASN A 95 -15.22 7.76 -1.10
N LYS A 96 -14.39 8.07 -0.09
CA LYS A 96 -14.61 7.69 1.31
C LYS A 96 -14.79 6.18 1.52
N ARG A 97 -14.08 5.37 0.71
CA ARG A 97 -14.15 3.90 0.74
C ARG A 97 -12.77 3.28 0.68
N ILE A 98 -12.66 2.06 1.22
CA ILE A 98 -11.46 1.21 1.08
C ILE A 98 -11.73 0.12 0.04
N PRO A 99 -10.86 -0.03 -0.98
CA PRO A 99 -11.01 -1.07 -1.98
C PRO A 99 -10.77 -2.46 -1.37
N THR A 100 -11.49 -3.48 -1.83
CA THR A 100 -11.29 -4.85 -1.33
C THR A 100 -10.06 -5.51 -1.95
N LYS A 101 -9.47 -6.47 -1.23
CA LYS A 101 -8.39 -7.34 -1.76
C LYS A 101 -8.72 -7.92 -3.13
N ALA A 102 -9.96 -8.39 -3.31
CA ALA A 102 -10.43 -8.97 -4.57
C ALA A 102 -10.38 -7.95 -5.72
N SER A 103 -10.83 -6.72 -5.47
CA SER A 103 -10.78 -5.64 -6.48
C SER A 103 -9.37 -5.24 -6.88
N LEU A 104 -8.40 -5.37 -5.96
CA LEU A 104 -6.99 -5.09 -6.21
C LEU A 104 -6.23 -6.30 -6.78
N GLY A 105 -6.79 -7.50 -6.62
CA GLY A 105 -6.24 -8.78 -7.08
C GLY A 105 -4.89 -9.14 -6.44
N VAL A 106 -4.68 -8.79 -5.18
CA VAL A 106 -3.43 -9.05 -4.45
C VAL A 106 -3.58 -10.19 -3.43
N SER A 107 -2.46 -10.65 -2.87
CA SER A 107 -2.46 -11.63 -1.78
C SER A 107 -3.07 -11.03 -0.49
N ALA A 108 -3.45 -11.88 0.46
CA ALA A 108 -3.98 -11.40 1.74
C ALA A 108 -2.90 -10.67 2.56
N GLU A 109 -1.67 -11.18 2.52
CA GLU A 109 -0.55 -10.62 3.26
C GLU A 109 -0.13 -9.24 2.72
N ASP A 110 -0.05 -9.08 1.39
CA ASP A 110 0.26 -7.77 0.78
C ASP A 110 -0.85 -6.75 1.06
N TYR A 111 -2.11 -7.19 1.03
CA TYR A 111 -3.25 -6.32 1.32
C TYR A 111 -3.24 -5.84 2.77
N LEU A 112 -3.11 -6.75 3.73
CA LEU A 112 -3.06 -6.39 5.14
C LEU A 112 -1.84 -5.52 5.44
N SER A 113 -0.67 -5.85 4.89
CA SER A 113 0.54 -5.04 5.03
C SER A 113 0.34 -3.63 4.46
N GLY A 114 -0.36 -3.50 3.32
CA GLY A 114 -0.66 -2.19 2.72
C GLY A 114 -1.65 -1.37 3.55
N LEU A 115 -2.60 -2.02 4.22
CA LEU A 115 -3.51 -1.35 5.15
C LEU A 115 -2.79 -0.87 6.41
N CYS A 116 -1.78 -1.60 6.92
CA CYS A 116 -0.96 -1.12 8.02
C CYS A 116 -0.29 0.21 7.67
N ASP A 117 0.38 0.28 6.52
CA ASP A 117 1.10 1.48 6.08
C ASP A 117 0.14 2.65 5.77
N LEU A 118 -1.03 2.34 5.17
CA LEU A 118 -2.11 3.31 4.93
C LEU A 118 -2.49 4.09 6.20
N THR A 119 -2.51 3.45 7.37
CA THR A 119 -2.86 4.15 8.62
C THR A 119 -1.93 5.33 8.92
N GLY A 120 -0.66 5.25 8.50
CA GLY A 120 0.30 6.35 8.64
C GLY A 120 -0.06 7.56 7.75
N GLU A 121 -0.40 7.32 6.49
CA GLU A 121 -0.82 8.41 5.58
C GLU A 121 -2.19 8.98 5.96
N LEU A 122 -3.09 8.17 6.52
CA LEU A 122 -4.33 8.64 7.13
C LEU A 122 -4.07 9.60 8.30
N VAL A 123 -3.14 9.29 9.20
CA VAL A 123 -2.73 10.21 10.28
C VAL A 123 -2.24 11.53 9.69
N ARG A 124 -1.38 11.47 8.67
CA ARG A 124 -0.86 12.66 8.00
C ARG A 124 -1.99 13.51 7.40
N LYS A 125 -3.00 12.84 6.81
CA LYS A 125 -4.17 13.51 6.23
C LYS A 125 -5.05 14.15 7.29
N ALA A 126 -5.31 13.46 8.40
CA ALA A 126 -6.09 14.00 9.50
C ALA A 126 -5.43 15.27 10.07
N VAL A 127 -4.12 15.26 10.31
CA VAL A 127 -3.38 16.46 10.76
C VAL A 127 -3.52 17.60 9.75
N TYR A 128 -3.38 17.32 8.46
CA TYR A 128 -3.59 18.32 7.41
C TYR A 128 -5.02 18.90 7.44
N ASP A 129 -6.03 18.07 7.60
CA ASP A 129 -7.44 18.50 7.69
C ASP A 129 -7.70 19.34 8.94
N VAL A 130 -7.13 18.97 10.09
CA VAL A 130 -7.20 19.75 11.35
C VAL A 130 -6.59 21.14 11.19
N ILE A 131 -5.39 21.24 10.60
CA ILE A 131 -4.73 22.53 10.32
C ILE A 131 -5.63 23.44 9.48
N HIS A 132 -6.41 22.86 8.55
CA HIS A 132 -7.34 23.58 7.69
C HIS A 132 -8.77 23.65 8.26
N LYS A 133 -8.94 23.40 9.57
CA LYS A 133 -10.23 23.46 10.28
C LYS A 133 -11.31 22.51 9.75
N ARG A 134 -10.93 21.46 9.01
CA ARG A 134 -11.83 20.38 8.52
C ARG A 134 -11.92 19.26 9.54
N PHE A 135 -12.46 19.56 10.71
CA PHE A 135 -12.49 18.62 11.84
C PHE A 135 -13.32 17.36 11.57
N ASP A 136 -14.45 17.48 10.88
CA ASP A 136 -15.31 16.33 10.57
C ASP A 136 -14.60 15.28 9.71
N GLU A 137 -13.72 15.72 8.79
CA GLU A 137 -12.91 14.83 7.97
C GLU A 137 -11.84 14.10 8.79
N ALA A 138 -11.22 14.79 9.75
CA ALA A 138 -10.26 14.19 10.67
C ALA A 138 -10.92 13.16 11.60
N VAL A 139 -12.15 13.41 12.06
CA VAL A 139 -12.94 12.45 12.84
C VAL A 139 -13.25 11.20 12.02
N LYS A 140 -13.69 11.34 10.77
CA LYS A 140 -13.92 10.19 9.87
C LYS A 140 -12.66 9.34 9.68
N ILE A 141 -11.49 9.98 9.60
CA ILE A 141 -10.22 9.27 9.51
C ILE A 141 -9.94 8.48 10.79
N LYS A 142 -10.13 9.09 11.96
CA LYS A 142 -9.96 8.40 13.26
C LYS A 142 -10.87 7.17 13.34
N GLU A 143 -12.14 7.30 12.99
CA GLU A 143 -13.08 6.16 13.05
C GLU A 143 -12.66 5.04 12.08
N LEU A 144 -12.22 5.38 10.87
CA LEU A 144 -11.69 4.38 9.95
C LEU A 144 -10.47 3.63 10.52
N VAL A 145 -9.50 4.34 11.11
CA VAL A 145 -8.32 3.70 11.71
C VAL A 145 -8.69 2.85 12.92
N HIS A 146 -9.68 3.29 13.71
CA HIS A 146 -10.26 2.51 14.80
C HIS A 146 -10.88 1.19 14.30
N ASP A 147 -11.68 1.24 13.24
CA ASP A 147 -12.30 0.05 12.65
C ASP A 147 -11.26 -0.91 12.08
N ILE A 148 -10.24 -0.39 11.38
CA ILE A 148 -9.11 -1.18 10.90
C ILE A 148 -8.43 -1.87 12.08
N TYR A 149 -8.13 -1.16 13.17
CA TYR A 149 -7.52 -1.74 14.35
C TYR A 149 -8.39 -2.86 14.96
N GLY A 150 -9.70 -2.63 15.06
CA GLY A 150 -10.67 -3.60 15.56
C GLY A 150 -10.70 -4.91 14.76
N GLU A 151 -10.65 -4.82 13.41
CA GLU A 151 -10.53 -6.02 12.56
C GLU A 151 -9.17 -6.70 12.72
N PHE A 152 -8.08 -5.93 12.87
CA PHE A 152 -6.75 -6.48 13.05
C PHE A 152 -6.59 -7.29 14.34
N LEU A 153 -7.27 -6.88 15.43
CA LEU A 153 -7.28 -7.61 16.70
C LEU A 153 -7.92 -9.00 16.61
N LYS A 154 -8.78 -9.24 15.62
CA LYS A 154 -9.42 -10.55 15.39
C LYS A 154 -8.49 -11.55 14.70
N PHE A 155 -7.38 -11.09 14.13
CA PHE A 155 -6.41 -11.99 13.52
C PHE A 155 -5.47 -12.61 14.57
N HIS A 156 -5.32 -13.92 14.53
CA HIS A 156 -4.25 -14.63 15.26
C HIS A 156 -2.95 -14.60 14.44
N LEU A 157 -2.38 -13.41 14.28
CA LEU A 157 -1.13 -13.24 13.54
C LEU A 157 0.02 -13.92 14.30
N ARG A 158 0.70 -14.86 13.62
CA ARG A 158 1.94 -15.46 14.13
C ARG A 158 3.07 -14.42 14.10
N ASN A 159 4.16 -14.67 14.83
CA ASN A 159 5.38 -13.85 14.78
C ASN A 159 5.89 -13.74 13.33
N SER A 160 5.52 -12.64 12.68
CA SER A 160 5.72 -12.34 11.26
C SER A 160 5.95 -10.84 11.10
N GLU A 161 6.46 -10.43 9.94
CA GLU A 161 6.61 -9.01 9.62
C GLU A 161 5.26 -8.28 9.63
N LEU A 162 4.17 -8.94 9.20
CA LEU A 162 2.83 -8.40 9.29
C LEU A 162 2.40 -8.09 10.73
N ARG A 163 2.74 -8.95 11.70
CA ARG A 163 2.46 -8.72 13.13
C ARG A 163 3.21 -7.50 13.65
N LYS A 164 4.49 -7.35 13.29
CA LYS A 164 5.26 -6.14 13.66
C LYS A 164 4.65 -4.88 13.04
N LYS A 165 4.17 -4.96 11.80
CA LYS A 165 3.50 -3.84 11.13
C LYS A 165 2.15 -3.52 11.74
N SER A 166 1.36 -4.52 12.16
CA SER A 166 0.05 -4.26 12.78
C SER A 166 0.17 -3.47 14.10
N ASP A 167 1.30 -3.58 14.80
CA ASP A 167 1.57 -2.79 16.01
C ASP A 167 1.58 -1.27 15.70
N SER A 168 1.89 -0.86 14.46
CA SER A 168 1.88 0.57 14.06
C SER A 168 0.47 1.17 14.06
N ILE A 169 -0.56 0.36 13.77
CA ILE A 169 -1.96 0.80 13.72
C ILE A 169 -2.37 1.36 15.09
N LYS A 170 -1.98 0.67 16.18
CA LYS A 170 -2.25 1.10 17.56
C LYS A 170 -1.67 2.48 17.84
N TRP A 171 -0.41 2.71 17.44
CA TRP A 171 0.27 3.99 17.67
C TRP A 171 -0.33 5.10 16.82
N ASN A 172 -0.70 4.80 15.58
CA ASN A 172 -1.37 5.74 14.68
C ASN A 172 -2.76 6.14 15.20
N LEU A 173 -3.53 5.17 15.72
CA LEU A 173 -4.82 5.44 16.36
C LEU A 173 -4.65 6.34 17.59
N LYS A 174 -3.72 6.01 18.49
CA LYS A 174 -3.43 6.84 19.67
C LYS A 174 -3.11 8.29 19.29
N LYS A 175 -2.27 8.47 18.27
CA LYS A 175 -1.91 9.81 17.78
C LYS A 175 -3.13 10.58 17.24
N LEU A 176 -4.05 9.90 16.55
CA LEU A 176 -5.31 10.52 16.11
C LEU A 176 -6.18 10.92 17.31
N GLU A 177 -6.28 10.09 18.33
CA GLU A 177 -7.02 10.38 19.56
C GLU A 177 -6.45 11.59 20.30
N GLU A 178 -5.12 11.69 20.42
CA GLU A 178 -4.43 12.86 21.00
C GLU A 178 -4.78 14.15 20.22
N VAL A 179 -4.71 14.10 18.89
CA VAL A 179 -5.09 15.26 18.04
C VAL A 179 -6.57 15.62 18.23
N MET A 180 -7.47 14.63 18.34
CA MET A 180 -8.90 14.89 18.57
C MET A 180 -9.16 15.48 19.96
N TYR A 181 -8.44 15.01 20.97
CA TYR A 181 -8.52 15.52 22.33
C TYR A 181 -8.10 17.00 22.40
N ASP A 182 -6.98 17.36 21.75
CA ASP A 182 -6.52 18.74 21.68
C ASP A 182 -7.57 19.66 21.05
N ILE A 183 -8.22 19.22 19.97
CA ILE A 183 -9.31 19.98 19.32
C ILE A 183 -10.49 20.16 20.27
N ALA A 184 -10.87 19.11 21.00
CA ALA A 184 -12.02 19.14 21.91
C ALA A 184 -11.80 20.12 23.09
N ILE A 185 -10.57 20.21 23.59
CA ILE A 185 -10.22 21.17 24.66
C ILE A 185 -10.23 22.60 24.13
N HIS A 186 -9.63 22.85 22.96
CA HIS A 186 -9.47 24.21 22.44
C HIS A 186 -10.75 24.77 21.79
N LYS A 187 -11.72 23.92 21.42
CA LYS A 187 -13.05 24.35 20.95
C LYS A 187 -13.97 24.86 22.08
N LYS A 188 -13.64 24.61 23.35
CA LYS A 188 -14.36 25.23 24.49
C LYS A 188 -13.84 26.65 24.70
N LYS A 189 -14.25 27.59 23.85
CA LYS A 189 -14.29 29.04 24.13
C LYS A 189 -15.33 29.71 23.24
#